data_AF-A0A6A8LSX2-F1
#
_entry.id   AF-A0A6A8LSX2-F1
#
_cell.length_a   1.000
_cell.length_b   1.000
_cell.length_c   1.000
_cell.angle_alpha   90.00
_cell.angle_beta   90.00
_cell.angle_gamma   90.00
#
_symmetry.space_group_name_H-M   'P 1'
#
loop_
_entity.id
_entity.type
_entity.pdbx_description
1 polymer ?
#
loop_
_entity_poly.entity_id
_entity_poly.type
_entity_poly.pdbx_seq_one_letter_code
_entity_poly.pdbx_strand_id
1 'polypeptide(L)'
;LFRSEFLYMDASELPSEEDQFKAYKAAVEGMNGKQVVVRTMDIGGDKELPYLPLPEEQNPFLGYRAIRISLDRQDIFRTQLRALLRASHYGSLAIMFPMIATVQEFKDAKAIFEEEKAKLVADGVPVSDDIEVGMMMEVPAAAMVADKLAKYVDFFSIGTNDLIGYSMAADRGNEKISYLYQPYNPSILRLIKNTIEASHKEGKWTGMCGEMAGDQVAVPILLGLGLDEFSMSATSILKTRSLLKTLDSKKMEELADKAVNDCETADEVVELVNQYTK
;
A
#
# COMPACT_ATOMS: atom_id res chain seq x y z
N LEU A 1 6.68 4.59 0.02
CA LEU A 1 5.50 4.85 -0.84
C LEU A 1 5.62 6.16 -1.64
N PHE A 2 5.57 6.09 -2.97
CA PHE A 2 5.33 7.23 -3.85
C PHE A 2 3.85 7.23 -4.29
N ARG A 3 3.13 8.30 -3.97
CA ARG A 3 1.72 8.50 -4.33
C ARG A 3 1.63 9.20 -5.69
N SER A 4 1.22 8.49 -6.73
CA SER A 4 1.19 9.04 -8.10
C SER A 4 0.04 10.00 -8.34
N GLU A 5 -1.00 10.00 -7.50
CA GLU A 5 -2.19 10.86 -7.65
C GLU A 5 -1.85 12.35 -7.74
N PHE A 6 -0.80 12.81 -7.04
CA PHE A 6 -0.38 14.21 -7.10
C PHE A 6 0.04 14.63 -8.51
N LEU A 7 0.61 13.73 -9.31
CA LEU A 7 0.95 14.01 -10.72
C LEU A 7 -0.28 14.28 -11.58
N TYR A 8 -1.42 13.71 -11.22
CA TYR A 8 -2.68 13.95 -11.90
C TYR A 8 -3.35 15.20 -11.32
N MET A 9 -3.42 15.33 -10.00
CA MET A 9 -4.08 16.48 -9.34
C MET A 9 -3.43 17.83 -9.67
N ASP A 10 -2.11 17.87 -9.85
CA ASP A 10 -1.37 19.10 -10.17
C ASP A 10 -1.37 19.43 -11.68
N ALA A 11 -1.96 18.59 -12.52
CA ALA A 11 -2.03 18.78 -13.97
C ALA A 11 -3.36 19.42 -14.41
N SER A 12 -3.36 20.12 -15.55
CA SER A 12 -4.59 20.65 -16.17
C SER A 12 -5.30 19.65 -17.09
N GLU A 13 -4.61 18.56 -17.46
CA GLU A 13 -5.08 17.47 -18.30
C GLU A 13 -4.41 16.15 -17.88
N LEU A 14 -4.83 15.02 -18.45
CA LEU A 14 -4.20 13.73 -18.15
C LEU A 14 -2.70 13.78 -18.50
N PRO A 15 -1.79 13.50 -17.54
CA PRO A 15 -0.36 13.61 -17.78
C PRO A 15 0.09 12.56 -18.80
N SER A 16 0.87 13.00 -19.79
CA SER A 16 1.37 12.12 -20.84
C SER A 16 2.35 11.06 -20.30
N GLU A 17 2.64 10.03 -21.10
CA GLU A 17 3.67 9.04 -20.75
C GLU A 17 5.01 9.71 -20.44
N GLU A 18 5.37 10.76 -21.18
CA GLU A 18 6.64 11.47 -21.03
C GLU A 18 6.69 12.32 -19.75
N ASP A 19 5.58 12.98 -19.39
CA ASP A 19 5.50 13.76 -18.14
C ASP A 19 5.62 12.86 -16.92
N GLN A 20 4.89 11.74 -16.94
CA GLN A 20 4.96 10.72 -15.91
C GLN A 20 6.36 10.08 -15.82
N PHE A 21 6.96 9.72 -16.97
CA PHE A 21 8.30 9.14 -17.04
C PHE A 21 9.34 10.07 -16.40
N LYS A 22 9.32 11.38 -16.71
CA LYS A 22 10.23 12.36 -16.11
C LYS A 22 10.09 12.42 -14.60
N ALA A 23 8.87 12.43 -14.09
CA ALA A 23 8.60 12.46 -12.65
C ALA A 23 9.10 11.19 -11.95
N TYR A 24 8.76 10.01 -12.49
CA TYR A 24 9.19 8.74 -11.90
C TYR A 24 10.72 8.56 -11.99
N LYS A 25 11.33 8.91 -13.12
CA LYS A 25 12.79 8.92 -13.31
C LYS A 25 13.48 9.78 -12.26
N ALA A 26 13.02 11.01 -12.07
CA ALA A 26 13.59 11.92 -11.06
C ALA A 26 13.51 11.34 -9.64
N ALA A 27 12.39 10.67 -9.31
CA ALA A 27 12.23 10.01 -8.02
C ALA A 27 13.20 8.84 -7.82
N VAL A 28 13.36 7.94 -8.80
CA VAL A 28 14.27 6.79 -8.67
C VAL A 28 15.74 7.20 -8.68
N GLU A 29 16.14 8.15 -9.54
CA GLU A 29 17.52 8.65 -9.58
C GLU A 29 17.88 9.37 -8.27
N GLY A 30 16.96 10.18 -7.73
CA GLY A 30 17.16 10.89 -6.46
C GLY A 30 17.37 9.97 -5.25
N MET A 31 16.94 8.71 -5.34
CA MET A 31 17.06 7.72 -4.28
C MET A 31 18.37 6.92 -4.31
N ASN A 32 19.24 7.17 -5.30
CA ASN A 32 20.60 6.62 -5.38
C ASN A 32 20.67 5.10 -5.14
N GLY A 33 19.83 4.35 -5.88
CA GLY A 33 19.78 2.89 -5.82
C GLY A 33 18.92 2.30 -4.69
N LYS A 34 18.36 3.13 -3.79
CA LYS A 34 17.33 2.67 -2.85
C LYS A 34 16.01 2.45 -3.58
N GLN A 35 15.26 1.45 -3.12
CA GLN A 35 13.97 1.10 -3.70
C GLN A 35 12.95 2.23 -3.57
N VAL A 36 12.20 2.45 -4.66
CA VAL A 36 11.03 3.33 -4.69
C VAL A 36 9.81 2.51 -5.07
N VAL A 37 8.93 2.30 -4.10
CA VAL A 37 7.61 1.68 -4.33
C VAL A 37 6.64 2.73 -4.83
N VAL A 38 6.30 2.68 -6.12
CA VAL A 38 5.31 3.57 -6.74
C VAL A 38 3.94 2.90 -6.78
N ARG A 39 2.95 3.59 -6.21
CA ARG A 39 1.54 3.21 -6.32
C ARG A 39 0.99 3.72 -7.64
N THR A 40 0.33 2.87 -8.40
CA THR A 40 -0.45 3.33 -9.56
C THR A 40 -1.62 4.22 -9.09
N MET A 41 -2.22 4.94 -10.02
CA MET A 41 -3.20 5.99 -9.74
C MET A 41 -4.36 5.49 -8.83
N ASP A 42 -4.50 6.09 -7.65
CA ASP A 42 -5.62 5.91 -6.70
C ASP A 42 -6.48 7.17 -6.62
N ILE A 43 -7.25 7.40 -7.70
CA ILE A 43 -8.17 8.53 -7.89
C ILE A 43 -9.61 8.01 -7.89
N GLY A 44 -10.57 8.88 -7.57
CA GLY A 44 -11.94 8.52 -7.21
C GLY A 44 -12.10 8.48 -5.68
N GLY A 45 -13.33 8.46 -5.20
CA GLY A 45 -13.60 8.70 -3.78
C GLY A 45 -13.75 10.20 -3.49
N ASP A 46 -12.83 10.74 -2.71
CA ASP A 46 -12.75 12.14 -2.27
C ASP A 46 -11.91 13.03 -3.20
N LYS A 47 -11.27 12.46 -4.21
CA LYS A 47 -10.32 13.17 -5.10
C LYS A 47 -10.94 13.36 -6.49
N GLU A 48 -11.42 14.58 -6.75
CA GLU A 48 -11.97 14.96 -8.05
C GLU A 48 -10.90 15.48 -9.00
N LEU A 49 -11.01 15.12 -10.29
CA LEU A 49 -10.21 15.66 -11.37
C LEU A 49 -11.11 16.40 -12.37
N PRO A 50 -10.96 17.72 -12.57
CA PRO A 50 -11.83 18.48 -13.47
C PRO A 50 -11.87 17.98 -14.92
N TYR A 51 -10.79 17.37 -15.38
CA TYR A 51 -10.62 16.88 -16.76
C TYR A 51 -10.91 15.38 -16.92
N LEU A 52 -11.24 14.66 -15.85
CA LEU A 52 -11.66 13.26 -15.88
C LEU A 52 -13.02 13.16 -15.16
N PRO A 53 -14.13 13.49 -15.85
CA PRO A 53 -15.45 13.45 -15.24
C PRO A 53 -15.81 12.00 -14.92
N LEU A 54 -15.90 11.70 -13.62
CA LEU A 54 -16.39 10.42 -13.10
C LEU A 54 -17.88 10.53 -12.80
N PRO A 55 -18.64 9.42 -12.88
CA PRO A 55 -20.04 9.43 -12.47
C PRO A 55 -20.17 9.81 -10.99
N GLU A 56 -21.22 10.57 -10.66
CA GLU A 56 -21.56 10.79 -9.24
C GLU A 56 -22.00 9.47 -8.60
N GLU A 57 -21.43 9.16 -7.44
CA GLU A 57 -21.73 7.96 -6.68
C GLU A 57 -22.25 8.31 -5.29
N GLN A 58 -23.22 7.56 -4.79
CA GLN A 58 -23.72 7.74 -3.42
C GLN A 58 -22.66 7.45 -2.36
N ASN A 59 -21.74 6.51 -2.64
CA ASN A 59 -20.67 6.09 -1.74
C ASN A 59 -19.34 6.00 -2.50
N PRO A 60 -18.67 7.13 -2.77
CA PRO A 60 -17.45 7.15 -3.59
C PRO A 60 -16.33 6.24 -3.06
N PHE A 61 -16.19 6.10 -1.73
CA PHE A 61 -15.22 5.18 -1.12
C PHE A 61 -15.50 3.71 -1.44
N LEU A 62 -16.73 3.31 -1.76
CA LEU A 62 -17.08 1.94 -2.14
C LEU A 62 -17.18 1.75 -3.66
N GLY A 63 -16.95 2.80 -4.43
CA GLY A 63 -17.34 2.91 -5.84
C GLY A 63 -16.21 2.75 -6.86
N TYR A 64 -16.36 3.44 -7.97
CA TYR A 64 -15.49 3.40 -9.14
C TYR A 64 -14.23 4.26 -8.92
N ARG A 65 -13.21 3.65 -8.30
CA ARG A 65 -11.92 4.29 -7.96
C ARG A 65 -10.72 3.40 -8.27
N ALA A 66 -9.56 4.04 -8.36
CA ALA A 66 -8.24 3.40 -8.36
C ALA A 66 -8.10 2.32 -9.45
N ILE A 67 -7.71 1.09 -9.10
CA ILE A 67 -7.53 0.00 -10.08
C ILE A 67 -8.78 -0.31 -10.90
N ARG A 68 -9.97 -0.01 -10.37
CA ARG A 68 -11.24 -0.22 -11.10
C ARG A 68 -11.36 0.74 -12.28
N ILE A 69 -10.95 1.99 -12.10
CA ILE A 69 -10.82 2.95 -13.21
C ILE A 69 -9.72 2.46 -14.15
N SER A 70 -8.58 2.03 -13.64
CA SER A 70 -7.44 1.60 -14.45
C SER A 70 -7.76 0.39 -15.36
N LEU A 71 -8.52 -0.58 -14.87
CA LEU A 71 -8.90 -1.78 -15.65
C LEU A 71 -9.95 -1.47 -16.72
N ASP A 72 -10.87 -0.54 -16.44
CA ASP A 72 -11.89 -0.08 -17.39
C ASP A 72 -11.31 0.89 -18.44
N ARG A 73 -10.47 1.85 -17.99
CA ARG A 73 -9.80 2.86 -18.81
C ARG A 73 -8.32 2.54 -19.00
N GLN A 74 -8.07 1.48 -19.77
CA GLN A 74 -6.71 1.00 -20.04
C GLN A 74 -5.83 2.02 -20.78
N ASP A 75 -6.40 2.99 -21.49
CA ASP A 75 -5.66 4.10 -22.09
C ASP A 75 -4.87 4.90 -21.05
N ILE A 76 -5.49 5.16 -19.89
CA ILE A 76 -4.85 5.86 -18.77
C ILE A 76 -3.84 4.93 -18.07
N PHE A 77 -4.25 3.68 -17.82
CA PHE A 77 -3.43 2.73 -17.07
C PHE A 77 -2.15 2.32 -17.82
N ARG A 78 -2.26 1.98 -19.10
CA ARG A 78 -1.10 1.61 -19.93
C ARG A 78 -0.13 2.77 -20.06
N THR A 79 -0.60 4.00 -20.19
CA THR A 79 0.25 5.21 -20.19
C THR A 79 1.10 5.29 -18.92
N GLN A 80 0.51 5.06 -17.75
CA GLN A 80 1.24 5.05 -16.48
C GLN A 80 2.22 3.88 -16.38
N LEU A 81 1.80 2.66 -16.73
CA LEU A 81 2.67 1.47 -16.67
C LEU A 81 3.88 1.60 -17.59
N ARG A 82 3.70 2.11 -18.82
CA ARG A 82 4.80 2.36 -19.75
C ARG A 82 5.80 3.37 -19.19
N ALA A 83 5.31 4.46 -18.60
CA ALA A 83 6.16 5.45 -17.95
C ALA A 83 6.97 4.85 -16.78
N LEU A 84 6.35 4.01 -15.95
CA LEU A 84 7.01 3.30 -14.84
C LEU A 84 8.05 2.30 -15.35
N LEU A 85 7.70 1.48 -16.35
CA LEU A 85 8.61 0.52 -16.99
C LEU A 85 9.85 1.23 -17.57
N ARG A 86 9.67 2.35 -18.25
CA ARG A 86 10.79 3.19 -18.74
C ARG A 86 11.64 3.75 -17.60
N ALA A 87 11.02 4.21 -16.52
CA ALA A 87 11.72 4.76 -15.36
C ALA A 87 12.53 3.70 -14.59
N SER A 88 12.09 2.44 -14.62
CA SER A 88 12.78 1.32 -13.94
C SER A 88 14.23 1.12 -14.36
N HIS A 89 14.62 1.56 -15.57
CA HIS A 89 16.00 1.47 -16.03
C HIS A 89 16.98 2.34 -15.22
N TYR A 90 16.47 3.36 -14.52
CA TYR A 90 17.29 4.37 -13.84
C TYR A 90 17.46 4.13 -12.34
N GLY A 91 16.84 3.09 -11.77
CA GLY A 91 16.96 2.77 -10.35
C GLY A 91 16.06 1.62 -9.90
N SER A 92 16.13 1.26 -8.61
CA SER A 92 15.29 0.20 -8.05
C SER A 92 13.84 0.68 -7.91
N LEU A 93 12.97 0.16 -8.77
CA LEU A 93 11.55 0.50 -8.81
C LEU A 93 10.73 -0.74 -8.46
N ALA A 94 9.76 -0.57 -7.57
CA ALA A 94 8.69 -1.52 -7.35
C ALA A 94 7.35 -0.85 -7.68
N ILE A 95 6.42 -1.60 -8.26
CA ILE A 95 5.10 -1.10 -8.65
C ILE A 95 4.06 -1.80 -7.78
N MET A 96 3.09 -1.06 -7.27
CA MET A 96 1.96 -1.67 -6.58
C MET A 96 0.61 -1.12 -7.02
N PHE A 97 -0.37 -2.01 -7.07
CA PHE A 97 -1.75 -1.70 -7.43
C PHE A 97 -2.60 -1.42 -6.17
N PRO A 98 -3.30 -0.26 -6.11
CA PRO A 98 -4.27 0.06 -5.06
C PRO A 98 -5.60 -0.70 -5.25
N MET A 99 -6.41 -0.79 -4.21
CA MET A 99 -7.82 -1.20 -4.22
C MET A 99 -8.12 -2.57 -4.84
N ILE A 100 -7.13 -3.47 -4.86
CA ILE A 100 -7.33 -4.86 -5.27
C ILE A 100 -8.22 -5.54 -4.23
N ALA A 101 -9.38 -6.05 -4.68
CA ALA A 101 -10.30 -6.80 -3.84
C ALA A 101 -10.27 -8.31 -4.15
N THR A 102 -9.90 -8.67 -5.37
CA THR A 102 -9.97 -10.04 -5.89
C THR A 102 -8.66 -10.49 -6.54
N VAL A 103 -8.44 -11.80 -6.57
CA VAL A 103 -7.30 -12.40 -7.30
C VAL A 103 -7.36 -12.08 -8.79
N GLN A 104 -8.55 -11.98 -9.37
CA GLN A 104 -8.71 -11.73 -10.80
C GLN A 104 -8.28 -10.31 -11.17
N GLU A 105 -8.66 -9.29 -10.39
CA GLU A 105 -8.21 -7.91 -10.62
C GLU A 105 -6.68 -7.81 -10.62
N PHE A 106 -6.01 -8.49 -9.68
CA PHE A 106 -4.54 -8.50 -9.65
C PHE A 106 -3.94 -9.17 -10.89
N LYS A 107 -4.51 -10.31 -11.32
CA LYS A 107 -4.06 -11.01 -12.52
C LYS A 107 -4.25 -10.18 -13.78
N ASP A 108 -5.39 -9.51 -13.92
CA ASP A 108 -5.69 -8.67 -15.08
C ASP A 108 -4.73 -7.47 -15.14
N ALA A 109 -4.50 -6.82 -13.98
CA ALA A 109 -3.54 -5.72 -13.89
C ALA A 109 -2.11 -6.17 -14.21
N LYS A 110 -1.68 -7.32 -13.68
CA LYS A 110 -0.36 -7.91 -13.96
C LYS A 110 -0.22 -8.29 -15.44
N ALA A 111 -1.27 -8.82 -16.06
CA ALA A 111 -1.25 -9.16 -17.49
C ALA A 111 -1.03 -7.92 -18.37
N ILE A 112 -1.68 -6.79 -18.05
CA ILE A 112 -1.47 -5.52 -18.75
C ILE A 112 -0.02 -5.01 -18.56
N PHE A 113 0.51 -5.12 -17.34
CA PHE A 113 1.91 -4.80 -17.05
C PHE A 113 2.90 -5.63 -17.91
N GLU A 114 2.73 -6.95 -17.94
CA GLU A 114 3.59 -7.83 -18.74
C GLU A 114 3.47 -7.55 -20.25
N GLU A 115 2.26 -7.23 -20.72
CA GLU A 115 2.03 -6.86 -22.12
C GLU A 115 2.79 -5.58 -22.51
N GLU A 116 2.72 -4.53 -21.69
CA GLU A 116 3.44 -3.28 -21.95
C GLU A 116 4.96 -3.44 -21.78
N LYS A 117 5.41 -4.28 -20.83
CA LYS A 117 6.83 -4.64 -20.70
C LYS A 117 7.33 -5.30 -21.98
N ALA A 118 6.60 -6.28 -22.50
CA ALA A 118 6.97 -6.99 -23.73
C ALA A 118 7.01 -6.05 -24.95
N LYS A 119 6.03 -5.13 -25.08
CA LYS A 119 6.02 -4.13 -26.16
C LYS A 119 7.23 -3.21 -26.10
N LEU A 120 7.54 -2.64 -24.93
CA LEU A 120 8.70 -1.75 -24.77
C LEU A 120 10.02 -2.45 -25.08
N VAL A 121 10.19 -3.69 -24.63
CA VAL A 121 11.39 -4.50 -24.94
C VAL A 121 11.48 -4.78 -26.45
N ALA A 122 10.36 -5.11 -27.11
CA ALA A 122 10.33 -5.32 -28.55
C ALA A 122 10.66 -4.04 -29.35
N ASP A 123 10.26 -2.88 -28.83
CA ASP A 123 10.57 -1.55 -29.39
C ASP A 123 12.02 -1.10 -29.11
N GLY A 124 12.81 -1.91 -28.38
CA GLY A 124 14.19 -1.60 -28.02
C GLY A 124 14.33 -0.55 -26.91
N VAL A 125 13.27 -0.28 -26.17
CA VAL A 125 13.28 0.64 -25.04
C VAL A 125 13.87 -0.07 -23.80
N PRO A 126 14.89 0.49 -23.14
CA PRO A 126 15.45 -0.10 -21.94
C PRO A 126 14.43 -0.19 -20.80
N VAL A 127 14.29 -1.38 -20.22
CA VAL A 127 13.43 -1.69 -19.06
C VAL A 127 14.24 -2.59 -18.12
N SER A 128 14.09 -2.42 -16.81
CA SER A 128 14.72 -3.32 -15.84
C SER A 128 14.08 -4.71 -15.87
N ASP A 129 14.91 -5.75 -15.76
CA ASP A 129 14.42 -7.12 -15.58
C ASP A 129 13.88 -7.34 -14.16
N ASP A 130 14.44 -6.63 -13.18
CA ASP A 130 14.18 -6.77 -11.74
C ASP A 130 13.16 -5.73 -11.24
N ILE A 131 11.91 -5.86 -11.66
CA ILE A 131 10.80 -5.01 -11.19
C ILE A 131 9.87 -5.87 -10.34
N GLU A 132 9.75 -5.55 -9.05
CA GLU A 132 8.77 -6.19 -8.18
C GLU A 132 7.36 -5.61 -8.42
N VAL A 133 6.37 -6.48 -8.57
CA VAL A 133 4.96 -6.10 -8.71
C VAL A 133 4.16 -6.61 -7.51
N GLY A 134 3.79 -5.67 -6.65
CA GLY A 134 3.02 -5.92 -5.44
C GLY A 134 1.61 -5.33 -5.50
N MET A 135 0.95 -5.34 -4.35
CA MET A 135 -0.34 -4.70 -4.19
C MET A 135 -0.48 -4.03 -2.83
N MET A 136 -1.35 -3.03 -2.78
CA MET A 136 -1.77 -2.43 -1.53
C MET A 136 -2.80 -3.35 -0.85
N MET A 137 -2.52 -3.77 0.37
CA MET A 137 -3.46 -4.56 1.17
C MET A 137 -4.34 -3.61 1.98
N GLU A 138 -5.45 -3.21 1.39
CA GLU A 138 -6.37 -2.22 1.97
C GLU A 138 -7.85 -2.62 1.91
N VAL A 139 -8.20 -3.69 1.20
CA VAL A 139 -9.56 -4.23 1.15
C VAL A 139 -9.65 -5.45 2.09
N PRO A 140 -10.61 -5.51 3.04
CA PRO A 140 -10.71 -6.63 3.99
C PRO A 140 -10.87 -7.99 3.29
N ALA A 141 -11.62 -8.03 2.18
CA ALA A 141 -11.77 -9.23 1.37
C ALA A 141 -10.43 -9.76 0.83
N ALA A 142 -9.51 -8.87 0.41
CA ALA A 142 -8.18 -9.25 -0.05
C ALA A 142 -7.33 -9.79 1.10
N ALA A 143 -7.40 -9.17 2.28
CA ALA A 143 -6.71 -9.67 3.48
C ALA A 143 -7.20 -11.08 3.88
N MET A 144 -8.49 -11.39 3.71
CA MET A 144 -9.04 -12.73 3.98
C MET A 144 -8.53 -13.81 3.04
N VAL A 145 -8.11 -13.46 1.82
CA VAL A 145 -7.57 -14.39 0.81
C VAL A 145 -6.09 -14.11 0.50
N ALA A 146 -5.36 -13.53 1.46
CA ALA A 146 -3.97 -13.15 1.30
C ALA A 146 -3.08 -14.34 0.87
N ASP A 147 -3.38 -15.56 1.34
CA ASP A 147 -2.68 -16.80 0.95
C ASP A 147 -2.84 -17.13 -0.54
N LYS A 148 -3.95 -16.70 -1.17
CA LYS A 148 -4.17 -16.85 -2.60
C LYS A 148 -3.45 -15.77 -3.39
N LEU A 149 -3.45 -14.54 -2.89
CA LEU A 149 -2.80 -13.39 -3.54
C LEU A 149 -1.28 -13.48 -3.48
N ALA A 150 -0.71 -13.95 -2.36
CA ALA A 150 0.73 -14.08 -2.12
C ALA A 150 1.47 -14.92 -3.18
N LYS A 151 0.76 -15.81 -3.88
CA LYS A 151 1.28 -16.64 -4.98
C LYS A 151 1.55 -15.86 -6.26
N TYR A 152 0.96 -14.68 -6.41
CA TYR A 152 1.01 -13.90 -7.65
C TYR A 152 1.76 -12.58 -7.49
N VAL A 153 1.77 -12.02 -6.28
CA VAL A 153 2.48 -10.77 -5.95
C VAL A 153 3.94 -11.05 -5.60
N ASP A 154 4.76 -10.02 -5.72
CA ASP A 154 6.12 -10.04 -5.16
C ASP A 154 6.16 -9.51 -3.73
N PHE A 155 5.23 -8.64 -3.36
CA PHE A 155 5.10 -8.10 -2.01
C PHE A 155 3.69 -7.58 -1.72
N PHE A 156 3.41 -7.38 -0.43
CA PHE A 156 2.25 -6.60 0.02
C PHE A 156 2.70 -5.28 0.66
N SER A 157 1.85 -4.26 0.56
CA SER A 157 1.98 -3.03 1.36
C SER A 157 0.65 -2.71 2.02
N ILE A 158 0.56 -2.83 3.34
CA ILE A 158 -0.69 -2.58 4.07
C ILE A 158 -1.01 -1.08 4.07
N GLY A 159 -2.18 -0.75 3.51
CA GLY A 159 -2.77 0.58 3.54
C GLY A 159 -3.75 0.69 4.69
N THR A 160 -3.26 0.91 5.92
CA THR A 160 -4.12 0.85 7.12
C THR A 160 -5.27 1.85 7.10
N ASN A 161 -5.10 2.99 6.43
CA ASN A 161 -6.12 4.03 6.42
C ASN A 161 -7.43 3.54 5.79
N ASP A 162 -7.34 2.91 4.62
CA ASP A 162 -8.49 2.33 3.92
C ASP A 162 -8.87 0.97 4.54
N LEU A 163 -7.91 0.15 4.99
CA LEU A 163 -8.19 -1.14 5.66
C LEU A 163 -9.04 -0.97 6.92
N ILE A 164 -8.71 0.00 7.78
CA ILE A 164 -9.47 0.30 8.99
C ILE A 164 -10.86 0.80 8.60
N GLY A 165 -10.94 1.76 7.67
CA GLY A 165 -12.21 2.34 7.25
C GLY A 165 -13.19 1.31 6.70
N TYR A 166 -12.73 0.42 5.83
CA TYR A 166 -13.57 -0.64 5.29
C TYR A 166 -13.90 -1.74 6.30
N SER A 167 -12.96 -2.12 7.17
CA SER A 167 -13.20 -3.16 8.18
C SER A 167 -14.18 -2.70 9.26
N MET A 168 -14.11 -1.42 9.64
CA MET A 168 -14.96 -0.81 10.66
C MET A 168 -16.23 -0.19 10.09
N ALA A 169 -16.40 -0.21 8.76
CA ALA A 169 -17.47 0.50 8.05
C ALA A 169 -17.58 1.99 8.49
N ALA A 170 -16.43 2.63 8.68
CA ALA A 170 -16.32 3.99 9.19
C ALA A 170 -15.45 4.84 8.27
N ASP A 171 -16.06 5.86 7.65
CA ASP A 171 -15.32 6.84 6.85
C ASP A 171 -14.37 7.64 7.75
N ARG A 172 -13.09 7.64 7.38
CA ARG A 172 -12.02 8.38 8.10
C ARG A 172 -12.24 9.89 8.11
N GLY A 173 -12.98 10.43 7.15
CA GLY A 173 -13.34 11.86 7.08
C GLY A 173 -14.55 12.24 7.94
N ASN A 174 -15.25 11.26 8.52
CA ASN A 174 -16.50 11.51 9.22
C ASN A 174 -16.29 11.67 10.73
N GLU A 175 -16.26 12.92 11.19
CA GLU A 175 -16.04 13.27 12.60
C GLU A 175 -17.01 12.58 13.57
N LYS A 176 -18.27 12.36 13.17
CA LYS A 176 -19.32 11.78 14.05
C LYS A 176 -19.04 10.32 14.42
N ILE A 177 -18.30 9.60 13.59
CA ILE A 177 -17.98 8.18 13.77
C ILE A 177 -16.48 7.93 13.87
N SER A 178 -15.69 8.99 14.07
CA SER A 178 -14.23 8.91 14.24
C SER A 178 -13.80 7.96 15.36
N TYR A 179 -14.64 7.75 16.39
CA TYR A 179 -14.40 6.78 17.46
C TYR A 179 -14.35 5.30 17.00
N LEU A 180 -14.86 4.99 15.80
CA LEU A 180 -14.76 3.66 15.18
C LEU A 180 -13.45 3.47 14.42
N TYR A 181 -12.71 4.54 14.14
CA TYR A 181 -11.39 4.45 13.52
C TYR A 181 -10.35 4.00 14.55
N GLN A 182 -10.25 2.68 14.73
CA GLN A 182 -9.47 2.05 15.79
C GLN A 182 -8.29 1.24 15.22
N PRO A 183 -7.09 1.87 15.06
CA PRO A 183 -5.93 1.18 14.50
C PRO A 183 -5.42 0.01 15.36
N TYR A 184 -5.65 0.07 16.67
CA TYR A 184 -5.21 -0.96 17.63
C TYR A 184 -6.25 -2.04 17.89
N ASN A 185 -7.40 -1.99 17.21
CA ASN A 185 -8.44 -2.97 17.45
C ASN A 185 -7.94 -4.39 17.07
N PRO A 186 -8.20 -5.43 17.89
CA PRO A 186 -7.76 -6.80 17.63
C PRO A 186 -8.17 -7.32 16.24
N SER A 187 -9.31 -6.89 15.69
CA SER A 187 -9.73 -7.26 14.32
C SER A 187 -8.75 -6.77 13.24
N ILE A 188 -8.26 -5.54 13.37
CA ILE A 188 -7.27 -4.95 12.45
C ILE A 188 -5.92 -5.66 12.60
N LEU A 189 -5.49 -5.91 13.84
CA LEU A 189 -4.24 -6.63 14.10
C LEU A 189 -4.27 -8.05 13.51
N ARG A 190 -5.41 -8.74 13.58
CA ARG A 190 -5.61 -10.06 12.96
C ARG A 190 -5.50 -10.00 11.44
N LEU A 191 -6.06 -8.98 10.79
CA LEU A 191 -5.93 -8.78 9.33
C LEU A 191 -4.49 -8.50 8.92
N ILE A 192 -3.77 -7.68 9.70
CA ILE A 192 -2.34 -7.40 9.51
C ILE A 192 -1.53 -8.70 9.66
N LYS A 193 -1.72 -9.45 10.75
CA LYS A 193 -1.05 -10.74 11.01
C LYS A 193 -1.27 -11.72 9.87
N ASN A 194 -2.52 -11.90 9.43
CA ASN A 194 -2.84 -12.82 8.34
C ASN A 194 -2.13 -12.44 7.03
N THR A 195 -2.04 -11.14 6.73
CA THR A 195 -1.35 -10.63 5.54
C THR A 195 0.15 -10.91 5.59
N ILE A 196 0.79 -10.60 6.72
CA ILE A 196 2.24 -10.81 6.90
C ILE A 196 2.56 -12.30 6.79
N GLU A 197 1.86 -13.15 7.55
CA GLU A 197 2.09 -14.60 7.51
C GLU A 197 1.86 -15.18 6.11
N ALA A 198 0.85 -14.71 5.37
CA ALA A 198 0.61 -15.17 4.01
C ALA A 198 1.78 -14.84 3.07
N SER A 199 2.35 -13.63 3.19
CA SER A 199 3.53 -13.25 2.40
C SER A 199 4.75 -14.10 2.73
N HIS A 200 5.04 -14.28 4.03
CA HIS A 200 6.21 -15.03 4.48
C HIS A 200 6.13 -16.50 4.10
N LYS A 201 4.93 -17.10 4.11
CA LYS A 201 4.70 -18.49 3.66
C LYS A 201 5.09 -18.73 2.20
N GLU A 202 5.02 -17.70 1.35
CA GLU A 202 5.42 -17.75 -0.06
C GLU A 202 6.82 -17.14 -0.29
N GLY A 203 7.58 -16.85 0.78
CA GLY A 203 8.92 -16.25 0.70
C GLY A 203 8.91 -14.79 0.21
N LYS A 204 7.77 -14.11 0.33
CA LYS A 204 7.56 -12.70 0.00
C LYS A 204 7.64 -11.84 1.26
N TRP A 205 7.59 -10.52 1.09
CA TRP A 205 7.65 -9.55 2.19
C TRP A 205 6.37 -8.70 2.25
N THR A 206 6.10 -8.16 3.44
CA THR A 206 4.99 -7.23 3.69
C THR A 206 5.50 -5.92 4.30
N GLY A 207 5.28 -4.82 3.59
CA GLY A 207 5.43 -3.47 4.10
C GLY A 207 4.13 -2.88 4.64
N MET A 208 4.22 -1.70 5.25
CA MET A 208 3.07 -0.88 5.63
C MET A 208 3.37 0.59 5.32
N CYS A 209 2.43 1.25 4.63
CA CYS A 209 2.56 2.65 4.22
C CYS A 209 1.47 3.56 4.79
N GLY A 210 0.54 2.99 5.56
CA GLY A 210 -0.45 3.76 6.33
C GLY A 210 0.17 4.42 7.56
N GLU A 211 -0.58 5.34 8.17
CA GLU A 211 -0.07 6.17 9.29
C GLU A 211 0.38 5.33 10.49
N MET A 212 -0.23 4.16 10.68
CA MET A 212 0.09 3.19 11.72
C MET A 212 1.57 2.76 11.70
N ALA A 213 2.24 2.75 10.54
CA ALA A 213 3.66 2.40 10.45
C ALA A 213 4.59 3.42 11.15
N GLY A 214 4.13 4.66 11.34
CA GLY A 214 4.84 5.70 12.08
C GLY A 214 4.36 5.89 13.52
N ASP A 215 3.32 5.18 13.94
CA ASP A 215 2.72 5.33 15.26
C ASP A 215 3.56 4.59 16.32
N GLN A 216 3.93 5.30 17.39
CA GLN A 216 4.79 4.75 18.43
C GLN A 216 4.12 3.68 19.29
N VAL A 217 2.80 3.64 19.33
CA VAL A 217 2.03 2.58 19.99
C VAL A 217 1.92 1.35 19.10
N ALA A 218 1.77 1.54 17.78
CA ALA A 218 1.65 0.42 16.85
C ALA A 218 2.99 -0.26 16.53
N VAL A 219 4.08 0.51 16.39
CA VAL A 219 5.40 0.01 15.99
C VAL A 219 5.86 -1.23 16.79
N PRO A 220 5.75 -1.27 18.13
CA PRO A 220 6.04 -2.45 18.93
C PRO A 220 5.27 -3.70 18.48
N ILE A 221 3.96 -3.55 18.25
CA ILE A 221 3.09 -4.64 17.79
C ILE A 221 3.48 -5.07 16.38
N LEU A 222 3.66 -4.13 15.46
CA LEU A 222 4.01 -4.40 14.06
C LEU A 222 5.36 -5.12 13.94
N LEU A 223 6.33 -4.76 14.77
CA LEU A 223 7.60 -5.48 14.86
C LEU A 223 7.38 -6.92 15.32
N GLY A 224 6.56 -7.13 16.35
CA GLY A 224 6.22 -8.45 16.87
C GLY A 224 5.40 -9.32 15.92
N LEU A 225 4.60 -8.71 15.06
CA LEU A 225 3.87 -9.39 13.98
C LEU A 225 4.77 -9.76 12.79
N GLY A 226 6.03 -9.28 12.76
CA GLY A 226 6.99 -9.58 11.71
C GLY A 226 6.88 -8.67 10.48
N LEU A 227 6.42 -7.42 10.62
CA LEU A 227 6.40 -6.48 9.49
C LEU A 227 7.82 -6.20 8.95
N ASP A 228 8.01 -6.30 7.63
CA ASP A 228 9.34 -6.20 7.00
C ASP A 228 9.74 -4.76 6.68
N GLU A 229 8.79 -3.94 6.21
CA GLU A 229 9.05 -2.55 5.80
C GLU A 229 8.08 -1.56 6.46
N PHE A 230 8.63 -0.51 7.06
CA PHE A 230 7.87 0.59 7.68
C PHE A 230 8.03 1.86 6.84
N SER A 231 7.03 2.18 6.02
CA SER A 231 6.96 3.41 5.22
C SER A 231 6.09 4.46 5.92
N MET A 232 6.67 5.62 6.24
CA MET A 232 6.00 6.70 6.99
C MET A 232 6.41 8.08 6.49
N SER A 233 5.81 9.14 7.04
CA SER A 233 6.26 10.51 6.82
C SER A 233 7.73 10.68 7.24
N ALA A 234 8.49 11.48 6.49
CA ALA A 234 9.94 11.63 6.73
C ALA A 234 10.26 12.11 8.16
N THR A 235 9.39 12.92 8.74
CA THR A 235 9.51 13.44 10.11
C THR A 235 9.39 12.37 11.20
N SER A 236 8.69 11.26 10.93
CA SER A 236 8.53 10.15 11.88
C SER A 236 9.68 9.15 11.86
N ILE A 237 10.47 9.09 10.77
CA ILE A 237 11.51 8.07 10.55
C ILE A 237 12.51 8.01 11.70
N LEU A 238 13.04 9.15 12.17
CA LEU A 238 14.06 9.17 13.22
C LEU A 238 13.49 8.71 14.57
N LYS A 239 12.26 9.10 14.88
CA LYS A 239 11.57 8.71 16.11
C LYS A 239 11.32 7.20 16.12
N THR A 240 10.74 6.67 15.05
CA THR A 240 10.48 5.23 14.92
C THR A 240 11.75 4.40 14.89
N ARG A 241 12.80 4.85 14.20
CA ARG A 241 14.12 4.18 14.24
C ARG A 241 14.71 4.15 15.64
N SER A 242 14.55 5.23 16.41
CA SER A 242 15.02 5.28 17.79
C SER A 242 14.28 4.27 18.67
N LEU A 243 12.95 4.18 18.52
CA LEU A 243 12.12 3.20 19.23
C LEU A 243 12.51 1.76 18.87
N LEU A 244 12.59 1.42 17.58
CA LEU A 244 12.95 0.07 17.13
C LEU A 244 14.29 -0.42 17.71
N LYS A 245 15.25 0.49 17.93
CA LYS A 245 16.56 0.15 18.52
C LYS A 245 16.50 -0.24 20.00
N THR A 246 15.45 0.14 20.72
CA THR A 246 15.29 -0.15 22.15
C THR A 246 14.41 -1.38 22.40
N LEU A 247 13.75 -1.91 21.36
CA LEU A 247 12.85 -3.05 21.49
C LEU A 247 13.61 -4.37 21.36
N ASP A 248 13.16 -5.37 22.14
CA ASP A 248 13.58 -6.76 22.00
C ASP A 248 12.55 -7.49 21.14
N SER A 249 12.98 -8.05 20.00
CA SER A 249 12.05 -8.66 19.03
C SER A 249 11.25 -9.83 19.61
N LYS A 250 11.86 -10.66 20.47
CA LYS A 250 11.16 -11.80 21.09
C LYS A 250 10.09 -11.33 22.08
N LYS A 251 10.36 -10.26 22.83
CA LYS A 251 9.33 -9.64 23.68
C LYS A 251 8.21 -9.02 22.86
N MET A 252 8.53 -8.46 21.68
CA MET A 252 7.51 -7.90 20.80
C MET A 252 6.65 -8.98 20.15
N GLU A 253 7.23 -10.13 19.80
CA GLU A 253 6.47 -11.31 19.35
C GLU A 253 5.45 -11.75 20.42
N GLU A 254 5.86 -11.81 21.70
CA GLU A 254 4.94 -12.11 22.81
C GLU A 254 3.85 -11.04 22.98
N LEU A 255 4.22 -9.75 22.90
CA LEU A 255 3.27 -8.63 22.94
C LEU A 255 2.23 -8.76 21.82
N ALA A 256 2.68 -9.00 20.59
CA ALA A 256 1.82 -9.08 19.42
C ALA A 256 0.87 -10.28 19.49
N ASP A 257 1.35 -11.43 19.98
CA ASP A 257 0.50 -12.61 20.16
C ASP A 257 -0.62 -12.35 21.19
N LYS A 258 -0.29 -11.76 22.34
CA LYS A 258 -1.28 -11.38 23.37
C LYS A 258 -2.25 -10.31 22.87
N ALA A 259 -1.76 -9.29 22.16
CA ALA A 259 -2.61 -8.23 21.59
C ALA A 259 -3.64 -8.79 20.59
N VAL A 260 -3.28 -9.85 19.86
CA VAL A 260 -4.15 -10.48 18.87
C VAL A 260 -5.11 -11.50 19.48
N ASN A 261 -4.65 -12.28 20.47
CA ASN A 261 -5.39 -13.42 20.99
C ASN A 261 -6.17 -13.13 22.28
N ASP A 262 -5.62 -12.27 23.15
CA ASP A 262 -6.13 -12.10 24.52
C ASP A 262 -6.92 -10.79 24.70
N CYS A 263 -6.59 -9.73 23.96
CA CYS A 263 -7.32 -8.47 24.03
C CYS A 263 -8.64 -8.52 23.25
N GLU A 264 -9.67 -7.88 23.81
CA GLU A 264 -10.99 -7.70 23.20
C GLU A 264 -11.16 -6.30 22.63
N THR A 265 -10.46 -5.30 23.18
CA THR A 265 -10.62 -3.88 22.81
C THR A 265 -9.31 -3.20 22.40
N ALA A 266 -9.43 -2.07 21.69
CA ALA A 266 -8.27 -1.25 21.32
C ALA A 266 -7.58 -0.67 22.57
N ASP A 267 -8.33 -0.33 23.62
CA ASP A 267 -7.76 0.25 24.85
C ASP A 267 -6.91 -0.78 25.60
N GLU A 268 -7.37 -2.03 25.70
CA GLU A 268 -6.58 -3.13 26.28
C GLU A 268 -5.26 -3.35 25.53
N VAL A 269 -5.29 -3.25 24.19
CA VAL A 269 -4.07 -3.34 23.37
C VAL A 269 -3.11 -2.19 23.70
N VAL A 270 -3.62 -0.96 23.84
CA VAL A 270 -2.79 0.20 24.20
C VAL A 270 -2.19 0.03 25.60
N GLU A 271 -2.97 -0.43 26.57
CA GLU A 271 -2.50 -0.72 27.93
C GLU A 271 -1.42 -1.80 27.93
N LEU A 272 -1.60 -2.85 27.13
CA LEU A 272 -0.63 -3.92 26.98
C LEU A 272 0.69 -3.41 26.37
N VAL A 273 0.64 -2.59 25.31
CA VAL A 273 1.86 -1.96 24.75
C VAL A 273 2.61 -1.15 25.81
N ASN A 274 1.89 -0.37 26.62
CA ASN A 274 2.48 0.43 27.69
C ASN A 274 3.15 -0.42 28.77
N GLN A 275 2.75 -1.68 28.97
CA GLN A 275 3.42 -2.60 29.91
C GLN A 275 4.74 -3.13 29.35
N TYR A 276 4.83 -3.35 28.04
CA TYR A 276 6.01 -3.91 27.38
C TYR A 276 7.08 -2.86 27.01
N THR A 277 6.67 -1.60 26.92
CA THR A 277 7.52 -0.49 26.45
C THR A 277 7.97 0.47 27.56
N LYS A 278 7.67 0.14 28.82
CA LYS A 278 8.22 0.80 30.01
C LYS A 278 9.60 0.22 30.37
#